data_AF-A0A0L8A4E3-F1
#
_entry.id   AF-A0A0L8A4E3-F1
#
_cell.length_a   1.000
_cell.length_b   1.000
_cell.length_c   1.000
_cell.angle_alpha   90.00
_cell.angle_beta   90.00
_cell.angle_gamma   90.00
#
_symmetry.space_group_name_H-M   'P 1'
#
loop_
_entity.id
_entity.type
_entity.pdbx_description
1 polymer ?
#
loop_
_entity_poly.entity_id
_entity_poly.type
_entity_poly.pdbx_seq_one_letter_code
_entity_poly.pdbx_strand_id
1 'polypeptide(L)'
;MTAPLPISPAAAVEATKASSPVAAVVTTMRRLGASGAPISADQVREWSDTLLQELYSQPPVRWEYRNKNDVGPGCWVTATPEHFYHAAKRGWVVRALWETPRVIQPERDHAFKAGVCIRCGDPEDWAGPDCSPLVKKVDPRTLLPFDPKWLVEPLEWLRDAPANLNAYDRRHRAAQAAFLLEKLQAHIEECNKP
;
A
#
# COMPACT_ATOMS: atom_id res chain seq x y z
N MET A 1 25.36 -6.22 -5.35
CA MET A 1 25.63 -6.20 -6.80
C MET A 1 24.28 -6.00 -7.49
N THR A 2 24.07 -4.88 -8.16
CA THR A 2 22.80 -4.55 -8.83
C THR A 2 22.74 -5.28 -10.18
N ALA A 3 21.66 -6.00 -10.43
CA ALA A 3 21.45 -6.62 -11.74
C ALA A 3 21.34 -5.51 -12.83
N PRO A 4 21.90 -5.72 -14.03
CA PRO A 4 21.79 -4.75 -15.12
C PRO A 4 20.33 -4.52 -15.51
N LEU A 5 19.96 -3.27 -15.79
CA LEU A 5 18.63 -2.96 -16.32
C LEU A 5 18.43 -3.61 -17.70
N PRO A 6 17.24 -4.19 -17.99
CA PRO A 6 16.99 -4.84 -19.26
C PRO A 6 17.04 -3.83 -20.42
N ILE A 7 17.90 -4.11 -21.40
CA ILE A 7 18.21 -3.22 -22.54
C ILE A 7 17.29 -3.42 -23.75
N SER A 8 16.31 -4.31 -23.67
CA SER A 8 15.35 -4.54 -24.76
C SER A 8 13.96 -4.88 -24.23
N PRO A 9 12.88 -4.63 -24.99
CA PRO A 9 11.53 -5.02 -24.61
C PRO A 9 11.39 -6.52 -24.35
N ALA A 10 12.07 -7.36 -25.12
CA ALA A 10 12.09 -8.81 -24.91
C ALA A 10 12.84 -9.19 -23.61
N ALA A 11 13.97 -8.54 -23.32
CA ALA A 11 14.70 -8.73 -22.07
C ALA A 11 13.93 -8.19 -20.86
N ALA A 12 13.16 -7.11 -21.03
CA ALA A 12 12.25 -6.59 -20.01
C ALA A 12 11.11 -7.58 -19.77
N VAL A 13 10.53 -8.15 -20.84
CA VAL A 13 9.51 -9.21 -20.74
C VAL A 13 10.06 -10.45 -20.04
N GLU A 14 11.25 -10.93 -20.40
CA GLU A 14 11.91 -12.07 -19.72
C GLU A 14 12.27 -11.74 -18.26
N ALA A 15 12.75 -10.54 -17.96
CA ALA A 15 12.99 -10.09 -16.58
C ALA A 15 11.68 -10.00 -15.78
N THR A 16 10.55 -9.66 -16.42
CA THR A 16 9.22 -9.68 -15.80
C THR A 16 8.56 -11.07 -15.77
N LYS A 17 9.09 -12.05 -16.52
CA LYS A 17 8.67 -13.46 -16.44
C LYS A 17 9.18 -14.16 -15.18
N ALA A 18 10.15 -13.56 -14.48
CA ALA A 18 10.25 -13.72 -13.03
C ALA A 18 9.09 -12.95 -12.39
N SER A 19 7.86 -13.41 -12.63
CA SER A 19 6.67 -12.79 -12.05
C SER A 19 6.79 -12.88 -10.54
N SER A 20 6.65 -11.75 -9.84
CA SER A 20 6.46 -11.73 -8.38
C SER A 20 5.52 -12.89 -7.99
N PRO A 21 5.83 -13.68 -6.95
CA PRO A 21 4.98 -14.81 -6.58
C PRO A 21 3.51 -14.39 -6.35
N VAL A 22 3.29 -13.14 -5.92
CA VAL A 22 1.97 -12.49 -5.87
C VAL A 22 1.29 -12.42 -7.24
N ALA A 23 1.99 -11.93 -8.26
CA ALA A 23 1.45 -11.82 -9.62
C ALA A 23 1.15 -13.19 -10.24
N ALA A 24 1.97 -14.21 -9.93
CA ALA A 24 1.73 -15.59 -10.33
C ALA A 24 0.44 -16.14 -9.69
N VAL A 25 0.28 -15.95 -8.37
CA VAL A 25 -0.93 -16.36 -7.64
C VAL A 25 -2.19 -15.66 -8.20
N VAL A 26 -2.16 -14.34 -8.37
CA VAL A 26 -3.32 -13.58 -8.89
C VAL A 26 -3.69 -14.02 -10.31
N THR A 27 -2.70 -14.32 -11.16
CA THR A 27 -2.94 -14.84 -12.52
C THR A 27 -3.62 -16.21 -12.47
N THR A 28 -3.15 -17.10 -11.60
CA THR A 28 -3.74 -18.43 -11.40
C THR A 28 -5.16 -18.34 -10.86
N MET A 29 -5.40 -17.49 -9.85
CA MET A 29 -6.75 -17.22 -9.32
C MET A 29 -7.71 -16.75 -10.42
N ARG A 30 -7.27 -15.81 -11.26
CA ARG A 30 -8.10 -15.29 -12.37
C ARG A 30 -8.43 -16.38 -13.40
N ARG A 31 -7.47 -17.23 -13.75
CA ARG A 31 -7.67 -18.34 -14.71
C ARG A 31 -8.65 -19.38 -14.17
N LEU A 32 -8.50 -19.78 -12.91
CA LEU A 32 -9.39 -20.76 -12.30
C LEU A 32 -10.77 -20.19 -12.03
N GLY A 33 -10.88 -18.93 -11.59
CA GLY A 33 -12.16 -18.24 -11.48
C GLY A 33 -12.92 -18.14 -12.81
N ALA A 34 -12.20 -17.87 -13.91
CA ALA A 34 -12.80 -17.85 -15.26
C ALA A 34 -13.29 -19.22 -15.72
N SER A 35 -12.72 -20.32 -15.20
CA SER A 35 -13.17 -21.68 -15.52
C SER A 35 -14.48 -22.08 -14.82
N GLY A 36 -14.89 -21.34 -13.78
CA GLY A 36 -16.06 -21.65 -12.96
C GLY A 36 -15.96 -22.96 -12.16
N ALA A 37 -14.80 -23.64 -12.19
CA ALA A 37 -14.59 -24.89 -11.49
C ALA A 37 -14.47 -24.67 -9.97
N PRO A 38 -14.92 -25.64 -9.15
CA PRO A 38 -14.66 -25.63 -7.71
C PRO A 38 -13.15 -25.60 -7.44
N ILE A 39 -12.72 -24.69 -6.57
CA ILE A 39 -11.32 -24.55 -6.16
C ILE A 39 -11.12 -25.37 -4.88
N SER A 40 -10.08 -26.20 -4.82
CA SER A 40 -9.79 -27.02 -3.64
C SER A 40 -9.31 -26.18 -2.46
N ALA A 41 -9.57 -26.66 -1.24
CA ALA A 41 -9.11 -25.99 -0.01
C ALA A 41 -7.59 -25.87 0.05
N ASP A 42 -6.86 -26.89 -0.44
CA ASP A 42 -5.39 -26.86 -0.46
C ASP A 42 -4.85 -25.79 -1.40
N GLN A 43 -5.51 -25.58 -2.55
CA GLN A 43 -5.13 -24.53 -3.49
C GLN A 43 -5.35 -23.12 -2.90
N VAL A 44 -6.46 -22.93 -2.18
CA VAL A 44 -6.74 -21.67 -1.47
C VAL A 44 -5.73 -21.42 -0.36
N ARG A 45 -5.33 -22.47 0.37
CA ARG A 45 -4.30 -22.39 1.41
C ARG A 45 -2.95 -21.97 0.80
N GLU A 46 -2.52 -22.61 -0.27
CA GLU A 46 -1.27 -22.29 -0.96
C GLU A 46 -1.21 -20.83 -1.44
N TRP A 47 -2.31 -20.31 -2.01
CA TRP A 47 -2.40 -18.90 -2.39
C TRP A 47 -2.31 -17.98 -1.18
N SER A 48 -3.03 -18.32 -0.10
CA SER A 48 -3.03 -17.53 1.12
C SER A 48 -1.65 -17.48 1.75
N ASP A 49 -0.96 -18.62 1.85
CA ASP A 49 0.40 -18.70 2.40
C ASP A 49 1.38 -17.88 1.56
N THR A 50 1.31 -17.99 0.24
CA THR A 50 2.17 -17.23 -0.67
C THR A 50 1.91 -15.73 -0.57
N LEU A 51 0.64 -15.31 -0.57
CA LEU A 51 0.28 -13.89 -0.45
C LEU A 51 0.65 -13.32 0.91
N LEU A 52 0.42 -14.05 2.00
CA LEU A 52 0.81 -13.64 3.35
C LEU A 52 2.33 -13.52 3.46
N GLN A 53 3.06 -14.51 2.94
CA GLN A 53 4.51 -14.51 2.97
C GLN A 53 5.11 -13.31 2.22
N GLU A 54 4.64 -13.04 1.01
CA GLU A 54 5.18 -11.97 0.16
C GLU A 54 4.73 -10.58 0.58
N LEU A 55 3.50 -10.42 1.10
CA LEU A 55 2.95 -9.10 1.45
C LEU A 55 3.26 -8.68 2.89
N TYR A 56 3.35 -9.63 3.82
CA TYR A 56 3.47 -9.33 5.25
C TYR A 56 4.78 -9.83 5.87
N SER A 57 5.38 -10.89 5.32
CA SER A 57 6.55 -11.57 5.88
C SER A 57 7.83 -11.42 5.06
N GLN A 58 7.83 -10.59 4.02
CA GLN A 58 9.05 -10.30 3.25
C GLN A 58 10.14 -9.83 4.23
N PRO A 59 11.42 -10.27 4.09
CA PRO A 59 12.54 -9.66 4.79
C PRO A 59 13.00 -8.39 4.05
N PRO A 60 13.52 -7.37 4.77
CA PRO A 60 13.92 -6.13 4.13
C PRO A 60 15.13 -6.39 3.25
N VAL A 61 15.09 -5.86 2.03
CA VAL A 61 16.17 -6.00 1.04
C VAL A 61 17.44 -5.35 1.58
N ARG A 62 17.28 -4.21 2.25
CA ARG A 62 18.39 -3.47 2.86
C ARG A 62 17.90 -2.61 4.01
N TRP A 63 18.73 -2.47 5.03
CA TRP A 63 18.56 -1.45 6.04
C TRP A 63 19.43 -0.25 5.73
N GLU A 64 18.95 0.94 6.02
CA GLU A 64 19.72 2.18 5.93
C GLU A 64 19.60 2.98 7.20
N TYR A 65 20.64 3.72 7.55
CA TYR A 65 20.62 4.65 8.66
C TYR A 65 21.17 6.02 8.25
N ARG A 66 20.82 7.02 9.03
CA ARG A 66 21.41 8.36 8.99
C ARG A 66 21.48 8.94 10.40
N ASN A 67 22.30 9.96 10.64
CA ASN A 67 22.13 10.74 11.86
C ASN A 67 20.82 11.51 11.81
N LYS A 68 20.18 11.65 12.97
CA LYS A 68 18.90 12.35 13.11
C LYS A 68 18.93 13.79 12.57
N ASN A 69 20.09 14.43 12.61
CA ASN A 69 20.27 15.82 12.18
C ASN A 69 20.65 15.96 10.70
N ASP A 70 20.98 14.87 10.01
CA ASP A 70 21.38 14.91 8.60
C ASP A 70 20.15 14.90 7.71
N VAL A 71 19.80 16.02 7.06
CA VAL A 71 18.59 16.17 6.21
C VAL A 71 18.87 16.29 4.71
N GLY A 72 20.14 16.25 4.30
CA GLY A 72 20.53 16.37 2.89
C GLY A 72 20.29 15.11 2.04
N PRO A 73 20.19 15.24 0.71
CA PRO A 73 20.16 14.09 -0.20
C PRO A 73 21.44 13.25 -0.04
N GLY A 74 21.31 11.92 -0.04
CA GLY A 74 22.44 11.00 0.13
C GLY A 74 22.92 10.77 1.56
N CYS A 75 22.25 11.32 2.57
CA CYS A 75 22.59 11.09 3.99
C CYS A 75 22.34 9.66 4.48
N TRP A 76 21.63 8.85 3.69
CA TRP A 76 21.32 7.46 4.02
C TRP A 76 22.46 6.54 3.59
N VAL A 77 22.98 5.79 4.55
CA VAL A 77 24.03 4.78 4.35
C VAL A 77 23.51 3.41 4.73
N THR A 78 24.11 2.36 4.17
CA THR A 78 23.72 0.97 4.48
C THR A 78 23.95 0.69 5.96
N ALA A 79 22.92 0.19 6.64
CA ALA A 79 22.94 -0.17 8.05
C ALA A 79 23.29 -1.66 8.22
N THR A 80 24.10 -1.93 9.23
CA THR A 80 24.35 -3.29 9.76
C THR A 80 23.46 -3.54 10.98
N PRO A 81 23.35 -4.78 11.49
CA PRO A 81 22.56 -5.08 12.69
C PRO A 81 22.95 -4.22 13.91
N GLU A 82 24.24 -3.89 14.07
CA GLU A 82 24.71 -3.03 15.17
C GLU A 82 24.10 -1.61 15.12
N HIS A 83 23.88 -1.07 13.92
CA HIS A 83 23.25 0.24 13.75
C HIS A 83 21.79 0.21 14.19
N PHE A 84 21.10 -0.90 13.97
CA PHE A 84 19.73 -1.11 14.44
C PHE A 84 19.70 -1.19 15.97
N TYR A 85 20.53 -2.05 16.58
CA TYR A 85 20.56 -2.24 18.04
C TYR A 85 20.95 -0.99 18.84
N HIS A 86 21.77 -0.11 18.26
CA HIS A 86 22.28 1.08 18.96
C HIS A 86 21.65 2.40 18.47
N ALA A 87 20.68 2.35 17.56
CA ALA A 87 20.10 3.53 16.91
C ALA A 87 19.62 4.59 17.91
N ALA A 88 18.82 4.18 18.90
CA ALA A 88 18.25 5.08 19.90
C ALA A 88 19.33 5.76 20.76
N LYS A 89 20.37 5.01 21.17
CA LYS A 89 21.47 5.54 21.98
C LYS A 89 22.37 6.50 21.21
N ARG A 90 22.52 6.29 19.90
CA ARG A 90 23.45 7.06 19.05
C ARG A 90 22.77 8.13 18.21
N GLY A 91 21.46 8.35 18.39
CA GLY A 91 20.72 9.37 17.65
C GLY A 91 20.63 9.08 16.15
N TRP A 92 20.58 7.80 15.78
CA TRP A 92 20.43 7.36 14.39
C TRP A 92 18.97 7.08 14.07
N VAL A 93 18.57 7.44 12.85
CA VAL A 93 17.30 7.05 12.28
C VAL A 93 17.58 5.89 11.33
N VAL A 94 16.92 4.76 11.55
CA VAL A 94 17.06 3.56 10.73
C VAL A 94 15.77 3.34 9.95
N ARG A 95 15.90 2.97 8.67
CA ARG A 95 14.78 2.58 7.80
C ARG A 95 15.06 1.24 7.14
N ALA A 96 14.01 0.47 6.90
CA ALA A 96 14.07 -0.73 6.07
C ALA A 96 13.60 -0.38 4.66
N LEU A 97 14.34 -0.86 3.65
CA LEU A 97 13.96 -0.81 2.25
C LEU A 97 13.44 -2.17 1.82
N TRP A 98 12.32 -2.16 1.12
CA TRP A 98 11.57 -3.33 0.68
C TRP A 98 11.55 -3.38 -0.84
N GLU A 99 11.47 -4.58 -1.42
CA GLU A 99 11.36 -4.73 -2.87
C GLU A 99 9.97 -4.36 -3.38
N THR A 100 8.95 -4.72 -2.60
CA THR A 100 7.57 -4.30 -2.79
C THR A 100 7.20 -3.30 -1.69
N PRO A 101 6.34 -2.30 -1.98
CA PRO A 101 5.82 -1.44 -0.93
C PRO A 101 5.11 -2.33 0.09
N ARG A 102 5.60 -2.37 1.34
CA ARG A 102 4.83 -3.01 2.41
C ARG A 102 3.49 -2.28 2.50
N VAL A 103 2.43 -3.05 2.71
CA VAL A 103 1.18 -2.49 3.23
C VAL A 103 1.58 -1.67 4.46
N ILE A 104 1.26 -0.37 4.43
CA ILE A 104 1.52 0.53 5.56
C ILE A 104 0.87 -0.15 6.76
N GLN A 105 1.69 -0.64 7.69
CA GLN A 105 1.16 -1.25 8.88
C GLN A 105 0.36 -0.15 9.60
N PRO A 106 -0.91 -0.39 9.96
CA PRO A 106 -1.63 0.47 10.86
C PRO A 106 -0.73 0.88 12.01
N GLU A 107 -0.85 2.15 12.43
CA GLU A 107 -0.01 2.68 13.51
C GLU A 107 -0.07 1.75 14.71
N ARG A 108 1.12 1.35 15.18
CA ARG A 108 1.33 0.38 16.25
C ARG A 108 0.80 0.93 17.57
N ASP A 109 -0.49 0.81 17.83
CA ASP A 109 -1.08 1.19 19.12
C ASP A 109 -1.00 0.03 20.13
N HIS A 110 0.16 -0.63 20.18
CA HIS A 110 0.50 -1.61 21.21
C HIS A 110 1.14 -0.90 22.39
N ALA A 111 0.74 -1.28 23.60
CA ALA A 111 1.35 -0.78 24.84
C ALA A 111 2.10 -1.94 25.52
N PHE A 112 3.41 -2.01 25.32
CA PHE A 112 4.23 -3.12 25.83
C PHE A 112 4.62 -2.93 27.30
N LYS A 113 4.51 -4.00 28.08
CA LYS A 113 5.10 -4.13 29.41
C LYS A 113 5.69 -5.53 29.55
N ALA A 114 6.99 -5.58 29.87
CA ALA A 114 7.76 -6.84 29.98
C ALA A 114 7.68 -7.71 28.70
N GLY A 115 7.80 -7.09 27.52
CA GLY A 115 7.82 -7.79 26.23
C GLY A 115 6.46 -8.29 25.73
N VAL A 116 5.37 -7.97 26.44
CA VAL A 116 4.00 -8.36 26.08
C VAL A 116 3.12 -7.12 26.01
N CYS A 117 2.28 -7.02 24.98
CA CYS A 117 1.31 -5.95 24.86
C CYS A 117 0.25 -6.11 25.97
N ILE A 118 0.08 -5.10 26.82
CA ILE A 118 -0.91 -5.13 27.91
C ILE A 118 -2.37 -5.05 27.42
N ARG A 119 -2.57 -4.79 26.12
CA ARG A 119 -3.89 -4.62 25.51
C ARG A 119 -4.35 -5.90 24.81
N CYS A 120 -3.53 -6.46 23.92
CA CYS A 120 -3.86 -7.69 23.18
C CYS A 120 -3.18 -8.97 23.71
N GLY A 121 -2.17 -8.85 24.56
CA GLY A 121 -1.41 -10.01 25.07
C GLY A 121 -0.35 -10.55 24.10
N ASP A 122 -0.16 -9.93 22.94
CA ASP A 122 0.84 -10.39 21.97
C ASP A 122 2.28 -10.01 22.39
N PRO A 123 3.27 -10.91 22.18
CA PRO A 123 4.68 -10.59 22.35
C PRO A 123 5.16 -9.48 21.39
N GLU A 124 6.08 -8.64 21.86
CA GLU A 124 6.61 -7.49 21.09
C GLU A 124 7.22 -7.90 19.74
N ASP A 125 7.86 -9.06 19.68
CA ASP A 125 8.56 -9.50 18.47
C ASP A 125 7.60 -10.00 17.37
N TRP A 126 6.32 -10.23 17.69
CA TRP A 126 5.32 -10.85 16.79
C TRP A 126 3.97 -10.12 16.79
N ALA A 127 3.84 -9.03 17.54
CA ALA A 127 2.61 -8.25 17.63
C ALA A 127 2.18 -7.78 16.24
N GLY A 128 0.98 -8.21 15.84
CA GLY A 128 0.40 -7.88 14.54
C GLY A 128 0.12 -6.37 14.39
N PRO A 129 -0.18 -5.90 13.18
CA PRO A 129 -0.49 -4.48 12.95
C PRO A 129 -1.70 -3.98 13.74
N ASP A 130 -2.62 -4.88 14.09
CA ASP A 130 -3.83 -4.57 14.82
C ASP A 130 -3.73 -5.09 16.26
N CYS A 131 -3.67 -4.18 17.22
CA CYS A 131 -3.87 -4.53 18.62
C CYS A 131 -5.37 -4.84 18.83
N SER A 132 -5.72 -6.07 19.22
CA SER A 132 -7.10 -6.43 19.56
C SER A 132 -7.36 -6.28 21.08
N PRO A 133 -8.39 -5.53 21.51
CA PRO A 133 -9.33 -4.78 20.68
C PRO A 133 -8.71 -3.47 20.18
N LEU A 134 -9.05 -3.10 18.94
CA LEU A 134 -8.64 -1.84 18.32
C LEU A 134 -9.16 -0.68 19.20
N VAL A 135 -8.25 0.14 19.75
CA VAL A 135 -8.62 1.31 20.59
C VAL A 135 -9.40 2.34 19.76
N LYS A 136 -9.16 2.39 18.44
CA LYS A 136 -9.98 3.09 17.47
C LYS A 136 -10.33 2.14 16.34
N LYS A 137 -11.62 2.03 16.01
CA LYS A 137 -12.03 1.47 14.72
C LYS A 137 -11.38 2.32 13.63
N VAL A 138 -10.41 1.75 12.93
CA VAL A 138 -9.86 2.37 11.73
C VAL A 138 -10.90 2.16 10.63
N ASP A 139 -11.48 3.25 10.11
CA ASP A 139 -12.36 3.13 8.94
C ASP A 139 -11.48 2.76 7.73
N PRO A 140 -11.64 1.57 7.11
CA PRO A 140 -10.85 1.17 5.95
C PRO A 140 -10.93 2.14 4.77
N ARG A 141 -11.94 3.04 4.74
CA ARG A 141 -12.05 4.12 3.74
C ARG A 141 -10.96 5.18 3.86
N THR A 142 -10.38 5.35 5.05
CA THR A 142 -9.30 6.33 5.29
C THR A 142 -7.91 5.83 4.87
N LEU A 143 -7.79 4.54 4.50
CA LEU A 143 -6.54 3.89 4.13
C LEU A 143 -6.37 3.70 2.61
N LEU A 144 -7.35 4.09 1.80
CA LEU A 144 -7.22 4.01 0.35
C LEU A 144 -6.16 5.02 -0.13
N PRO A 145 -5.29 4.66 -1.10
CA PRO A 145 -4.30 5.58 -1.68
C PRO A 145 -4.94 6.68 -2.54
N PHE A 146 -6.26 6.84 -2.45
CA PHE A 146 -7.10 7.65 -3.32
C PHE A 146 -8.10 8.40 -2.45
N ASP A 147 -7.93 9.72 -2.33
CA ASP A 147 -8.92 10.59 -1.69
C ASP A 147 -9.96 11.03 -2.74
N PRO A 148 -11.25 10.66 -2.58
CA PRO A 148 -12.30 11.06 -3.50
C PRO A 148 -12.40 12.58 -3.72
N LYS A 149 -11.94 13.40 -2.76
CA LYS A 149 -11.90 14.87 -2.89
C LYS A 149 -11.03 15.34 -4.05
N TRP A 150 -10.03 14.56 -4.46
CA TRP A 150 -9.14 14.90 -5.58
C TRP A 150 -9.88 14.98 -6.92
N LEU A 151 -11.07 14.39 -7.05
CA LEU A 151 -11.88 14.44 -8.27
C LEU A 151 -12.85 15.62 -8.34
N VAL A 152 -13.07 16.36 -7.25
CA VAL A 152 -14.05 17.46 -7.21
C VAL A 152 -13.65 18.58 -8.16
N GLU A 153 -12.44 19.15 -7.98
CA GLU A 153 -11.95 20.25 -8.80
C GLU A 153 -11.83 19.90 -10.31
N PRO A 154 -11.31 18.72 -10.70
CA PRO A 154 -11.35 18.28 -12.10
C PRO A 154 -12.76 18.21 -12.67
N LEU A 155 -13.75 17.70 -11.92
CA LEU A 155 -15.13 17.59 -12.41
C LEU A 155 -15.82 18.95 -12.50
N GLU A 156 -15.55 19.89 -11.58
CA GLU A 156 -16.01 21.27 -11.67
C GLU A 156 -15.42 21.96 -12.90
N TRP A 157 -14.13 21.77 -13.17
CA TRP A 157 -13.51 22.23 -14.40
C TRP A 157 -14.14 21.59 -15.64
N LEU A 158 -14.49 20.30 -15.58
CA LEU A 158 -15.17 19.63 -16.71
C LEU A 158 -16.58 20.19 -16.96
N ARG A 159 -17.30 20.60 -15.91
CA ARG A 159 -18.61 21.25 -15.96
C ARG A 159 -18.53 22.69 -16.50
N ASP A 160 -17.53 23.44 -16.04
CA ASP A 160 -17.42 24.90 -16.23
C ASP A 160 -16.43 25.28 -17.35
N ALA A 161 -15.83 24.31 -18.05
CA ALA A 161 -14.82 24.54 -19.08
C ALA A 161 -15.29 25.49 -20.21
N PRO A 162 -14.38 26.33 -20.75
CA PRO A 162 -14.70 27.35 -21.75
C PRO A 162 -15.08 26.79 -23.12
N ALA A 163 -15.68 27.66 -23.94
CA ALA A 163 -16.50 27.38 -25.12
C ALA A 163 -15.79 26.84 -26.38
N ASN A 164 -14.67 26.13 -26.27
CA ASN A 164 -13.94 25.60 -27.43
C ASN A 164 -14.55 24.31 -28.05
N LEU A 165 -15.65 23.81 -27.48
CA LEU A 165 -16.38 22.61 -27.91
C LEU A 165 -17.76 22.93 -28.48
N ASN A 166 -18.25 22.06 -29.36
CA ASN A 166 -19.62 22.09 -29.90
C ASN A 166 -20.66 22.14 -28.77
N ALA A 167 -21.78 22.84 -28.98
CA ALA A 167 -22.80 23.08 -27.97
C ALA A 167 -23.44 21.79 -27.42
N TYR A 168 -23.62 20.77 -28.27
CA TYR A 168 -24.13 19.47 -27.84
C TYR A 168 -23.17 18.76 -26.89
N ASP A 169 -21.91 18.60 -27.29
CA ASP A 169 -20.88 17.91 -26.49
C ASP A 169 -20.62 18.63 -25.17
N ARG A 170 -20.67 19.96 -25.17
CA ARG A 170 -20.57 20.78 -23.97
C ARG A 170 -21.69 20.48 -22.98
N ARG A 171 -22.95 20.47 -23.44
CA ARG A 171 -24.10 20.17 -22.58
C ARG A 171 -24.05 18.74 -22.06
N HIS A 172 -23.69 17.78 -22.91
CA HIS A 172 -23.60 16.38 -22.54
C HIS A 172 -22.51 16.15 -21.48
N ARG A 173 -21.31 16.69 -21.70
CA ARG A 173 -20.19 16.65 -20.75
C ARG A 173 -20.54 17.34 -19.43
N ALA A 174 -21.15 18.53 -19.47
CA ALA A 174 -21.54 19.26 -18.27
C ALA A 174 -22.58 18.49 -17.45
N ALA A 175 -23.55 17.84 -18.10
CA ALA A 175 -24.55 17.01 -17.43
C ALA A 175 -23.92 15.76 -16.77
N GLN A 176 -22.99 15.09 -17.46
CA GLN A 176 -22.26 13.95 -16.90
C GLN A 176 -21.36 14.35 -15.73
N ALA A 177 -20.64 15.46 -15.85
CA ALA A 177 -19.79 15.98 -14.78
C ALA A 177 -20.61 16.40 -13.56
N ALA A 178 -21.77 17.03 -13.76
CA ALA A 178 -22.69 17.40 -12.68
C ALA A 178 -23.25 16.18 -11.95
N PHE A 179 -23.67 15.14 -12.68
CA PHE A 179 -24.14 13.89 -12.09
C PHE A 179 -23.05 13.21 -11.25
N LEU A 180 -21.82 13.15 -11.78
CA LEU A 180 -20.68 12.56 -11.07
C LEU A 180 -20.30 13.38 -9.82
N LEU A 181 -20.34 14.71 -9.89
CA LEU A 181 -20.13 15.59 -8.74
C LEU A 181 -21.15 15.33 -7.63
N GLU A 182 -22.43 15.22 -7.97
CA GLU A 182 -23.50 14.96 -7.01
C GLU A 182 -23.26 13.64 -6.27
N LYS A 183 -22.94 12.56 -7.00
CA LYS A 183 -22.67 11.24 -6.40
C LYS A 183 -21.39 11.24 -5.57
N LEU A 184 -20.35 11.93 -6.03
CA LEU A 184 -19.09 12.05 -5.32
C LEU A 184 -19.26 12.82 -4.00
N GLN A 185 -19.99 13.93 -4.02
CA GLN A 185 -20.26 14.73 -2.82
C GLN A 185 -21.10 13.95 -1.80
N ALA A 186 -22.16 13.27 -2.23
CA ALA A 186 -22.93 12.39 -1.36
C ALA A 186 -22.07 11.29 -0.73
N HIS A 187 -21.16 10.70 -1.51
CA HIS A 187 -20.23 9.70 -1.00
C HIS A 187 -19.24 10.27 0.02
N ILE A 188 -18.68 11.46 -0.24
CA ILE A 188 -17.79 12.16 0.70
C ILE A 188 -18.52 12.49 2.01
N GLU A 189 -19.76 12.96 1.95
CA GLU A 189 -20.58 13.23 3.13
C GLU A 189 -20.85 11.96 3.94
N GLU A 190 -21.20 10.85 3.29
CA GLU A 190 -21.37 9.55 3.94
C GLU A 190 -20.09 9.06 4.62
N CYS A 191 -18.93 9.25 3.97
CA CYS A 191 -17.64 8.86 4.54
C CYS A 191 -17.19 9.73 5.73
N ASN A 192 -17.71 10.97 5.85
CA ASN A 192 -17.40 11.86 6.97
C ASN A 192 -18.42 11.77 8.13
N LYS A 193 -19.45 10.92 8.03
CA LYS A 193 -20.38 10.69 9.14
C LYS A 193 -19.65 9.94 10.28
N PRO A 194 -19.88 10.35 11.55
CA PRO A 194 -19.22 9.77 12.71
C PRO A 194 -19.65 8.34 13.02
#